data_AF-A0A7S0RMU6-F1
#
_entry.id   AF-A0A7S0RMU6-F1
#
_cell.length_a   1.000
_cell.length_b   1.000
_cell.length_c   1.000
_cell.angle_alpha   90.00
_cell.angle_beta   90.00
_cell.angle_gamma   90.00
#
_symmetry.space_group_name_H-M   'P 1'
#
loop_
_entity.id
_entity.type
_entity.pdbx_description
1 polymer ?
#
loop_
_entity_poly.entity_id
_entity_poly.type
_entity_poly.pdbx_seq_one_letter_code
_entity_poly.pdbx_strand_id
1 'polypeptide(L)'
;RDRVALSIAQKLAKVKEVELAARIKEVELAELKKIRRETLRRIKDFEKLYNLVKNQRNKFVNLIQASHQSITEMKDKSKILSNELDILHSEVHMKDKLLGQSRSQHATAVTERDSLRIELGKFGATFRDKQSVVDEQIAEVDKMNAIINTTEKEMLKLRKQYEVVIEARNHTGILLIDRNDELCILYEKSNIQEEVLKGGELELKRREDEMRILRLEVAELQRSIAVAVKVVPQIPALDEDVARLQKALLETRREAEALSLALENPANQSRWRLLEGKIPDKEELSARIQQLEERLNDKKEALLEKELILEEVTSLSDKLRKQAAEGRQDTLELAQKVNEYQSRLRAATRKIMATVSELSMYQATSLKLGAEKEELATQVSVAAQRAEAGLPPTEEAEREWVRLLREEATVRELATMREEEMAAADANALVASAAEPRPNAYIPEDIGIPKPYGAFSPFKPSEAGSTMRHVRKPQPKEIVI
;
A
#
# COMPACT_ATOMS: atom_id res chain seq x y z
N ARG A 1 81.33 -153.39 121.49
CA ARG A 1 81.09 -153.25 120.04
C ARG A 1 79.75 -152.55 119.73
N ASP A 2 78.85 -152.34 120.69
CA ASP A 2 77.56 -151.65 120.43
C ASP A 2 77.55 -150.11 120.51
N ARG A 3 78.57 -149.48 121.14
CA ARG A 3 78.65 -148.00 121.23
C ARG A 3 78.99 -147.29 119.91
N VAL A 4 79.59 -147.99 118.95
CA VAL A 4 80.05 -147.39 117.67
C VAL A 4 78.90 -147.34 116.65
N ALA A 5 77.98 -148.30 116.66
CA ALA A 5 76.84 -148.33 115.76
C ALA A 5 75.83 -147.19 116.01
N LEU A 6 75.60 -146.80 117.27
CA LEU A 6 74.64 -145.76 117.64
C LEU A 6 75.10 -144.34 117.27
N SER A 7 76.42 -144.08 117.33
CA SER A 7 77.02 -142.78 116.95
C SER A 7 76.96 -142.53 115.44
N ILE A 8 77.10 -143.59 114.63
CA ILE A 8 77.00 -143.50 113.16
C ILE A 8 75.56 -143.21 112.74
N ALA A 9 74.56 -143.84 113.37
CA ALA A 9 73.15 -143.59 113.08
C ALA A 9 72.72 -142.15 113.41
N GLN A 10 73.14 -141.59 114.55
CA GLN A 10 72.84 -140.19 114.90
C GLN A 10 73.49 -139.18 113.95
N LYS A 11 74.73 -139.43 113.50
CA LYS A 11 75.38 -138.55 112.52
C LYS A 11 74.71 -138.62 111.15
N LEU A 12 74.28 -139.80 110.72
CA LEU A 12 73.51 -139.96 109.47
C LEU A 12 72.14 -139.27 109.52
N ALA A 13 71.46 -139.29 110.67
CA ALA A 13 70.20 -138.56 110.84
C ALA A 13 70.39 -137.03 110.74
N LYS A 14 71.44 -136.49 111.38
CA LYS A 14 71.79 -135.06 111.28
C LYS A 14 72.18 -134.63 109.87
N VAL A 15 72.92 -135.47 109.13
CA VAL A 15 73.23 -135.21 107.72
C VAL A 15 71.95 -135.15 106.88
N LYS A 16 71.01 -136.09 107.07
CA LYS A 16 69.71 -136.05 106.37
C LYS A 16 68.88 -134.81 106.71
N GLU A 17 68.90 -134.36 107.96
CA GLU A 17 68.16 -133.16 108.39
C GLU A 17 68.74 -131.88 107.78
N VAL A 18 70.07 -131.75 107.74
CA VAL A 18 70.76 -130.63 107.08
C VAL A 18 70.57 -130.67 105.55
N GLU A 19 70.60 -131.85 104.92
CA GLU A 19 70.31 -132.02 103.49
C GLU A 19 68.86 -131.63 103.15
N LEU A 20 67.91 -131.97 104.03
CA LEU A 20 66.52 -131.53 103.89
C LEU A 20 66.37 -130.01 104.02
N ALA A 21 67.01 -129.39 105.02
CA ALA A 21 66.98 -127.94 105.20
C ALA A 21 67.66 -127.19 104.04
N ALA A 22 68.78 -127.72 103.52
CA ALA A 22 69.45 -127.18 102.35
C ALA A 22 68.55 -127.27 101.10
N ARG A 23 67.86 -128.41 100.89
CA ARG A 23 66.87 -128.55 99.81
C ARG A 23 65.72 -127.54 99.94
N ILE A 24 65.19 -127.32 101.14
CA ILE A 24 64.13 -126.31 101.36
C ILE A 24 64.64 -124.91 101.00
N LYS A 25 65.85 -124.55 101.44
CA LYS A 25 66.45 -123.25 101.12
C LYS A 25 66.79 -123.09 99.63
N GLU A 26 67.16 -124.16 98.94
CA GLU A 26 67.35 -124.17 97.49
C GLU A 26 66.02 -123.94 96.75
N VAL A 27 64.92 -124.52 97.22
CA VAL A 27 63.57 -124.28 96.67
C VAL A 27 63.14 -122.83 96.90
N GLU A 28 63.30 -122.28 98.11
CA GLU A 28 63.00 -120.86 98.39
C GLU A 28 63.86 -119.91 97.54
N LEU A 29 65.15 -120.21 97.36
CA LEU A 29 66.04 -119.43 96.49
C LEU A 29 65.60 -119.51 95.02
N ALA A 30 65.12 -120.68 94.57
CA ALA A 30 64.59 -120.84 93.23
C ALA A 30 63.30 -120.04 93.04
N GLU A 31 62.41 -120.01 94.03
CA GLU A 31 61.19 -119.20 94.04
C GLU A 31 61.50 -117.70 94.05
N LEU A 32 62.36 -117.21 94.94
CA LEU A 32 62.76 -115.79 94.96
C LEU A 32 63.47 -115.38 93.67
N LYS A 33 64.30 -116.25 93.07
CA LYS A 33 64.89 -116.01 91.74
C LYS A 33 63.83 -116.00 90.64
N LYS A 34 62.75 -116.77 90.76
CA LYS A 34 61.61 -116.74 89.83
C LYS A 34 60.83 -115.44 89.97
N ILE A 35 60.47 -115.03 91.19
CA ILE A 35 59.80 -113.76 91.50
C ILE A 35 60.63 -112.58 90.98
N ARG A 36 61.95 -112.57 91.23
CA ARG A 36 62.86 -111.53 90.71
C ARG A 36 62.88 -111.49 89.18
N ARG A 37 62.86 -112.65 88.50
CA ARG A 37 62.79 -112.69 87.04
C ARG A 37 61.45 -112.16 86.53
N GLU A 38 60.34 -112.48 87.20
CA GLU A 38 59.01 -111.98 86.86
C GLU A 38 58.88 -110.47 87.10
N THR A 39 59.36 -109.95 88.23
CA THR A 39 59.35 -108.50 88.50
C THR A 39 60.24 -107.74 87.53
N LEU A 40 61.44 -108.25 87.20
CA LEU A 40 62.30 -107.64 86.18
C LEU A 40 61.66 -107.66 84.78
N ARG A 41 60.95 -108.73 84.42
CA ARG A 41 60.17 -108.77 83.16
C ARG A 41 59.08 -107.71 83.18
N ARG A 42 58.32 -107.62 84.27
CA ARG A 42 57.24 -106.64 84.44
C ARG A 42 57.75 -105.19 84.39
N ILE A 43 58.90 -104.90 84.99
CA ILE A 43 59.55 -103.58 84.89
C ILE A 43 59.91 -103.26 83.44
N LYS A 44 60.51 -104.21 82.71
CA LYS A 44 60.83 -104.02 81.28
C LYS A 44 59.58 -103.83 80.43
N ASP A 45 58.50 -104.54 80.72
CA ASP A 45 57.24 -104.39 79.98
C ASP A 45 56.59 -103.02 80.27
N PHE A 46 56.63 -102.54 81.52
CA PHE A 46 56.19 -101.18 81.85
C PHE A 46 57.07 -100.10 81.23
N GLU A 47 58.40 -100.30 81.14
CA GLU A 47 59.31 -99.38 80.46
C GLU A 47 58.99 -99.27 78.97
N LYS A 48 58.72 -100.40 78.30
CA LYS A 48 58.25 -100.41 76.90
C LYS A 48 56.93 -99.67 76.74
N LEU A 49 55.96 -99.93 77.64
CA LEU A 49 54.66 -99.29 77.59
C LEU A 49 54.76 -97.77 77.82
N TYR A 50 55.59 -97.34 78.79
CA TYR A 50 55.88 -95.94 79.05
C TYR A 50 56.51 -95.26 77.83
N ASN A 51 57.51 -95.90 77.20
CA ASN A 51 58.13 -95.37 75.99
C ASN A 51 57.15 -95.28 74.82
N LEU A 52 56.25 -96.27 74.68
CA LEU A 52 55.18 -96.23 73.68
C LEU A 52 54.22 -95.06 73.91
N VAL A 53 53.74 -94.87 75.15
CA VAL A 53 52.85 -93.76 75.51
C VAL A 53 53.55 -92.41 75.35
N LYS A 54 54.82 -92.30 75.74
CA LYS A 54 55.65 -91.10 75.51
C LYS A 54 55.77 -90.78 74.02
N ASN A 55 56.03 -91.78 73.19
CA ASN A 55 56.10 -91.61 71.74
C ASN A 55 54.74 -91.22 71.14
N GLN A 56 53.64 -91.84 71.59
CA GLN A 56 52.29 -91.46 71.17
C GLN A 56 51.94 -90.03 71.59
N ARG A 57 52.22 -89.63 72.84
CA ARG A 57 52.07 -88.25 73.32
C ARG A 57 52.84 -87.27 72.44
N ASN A 58 54.11 -87.55 72.16
CA ASN A 58 54.94 -86.69 71.31
C ASN A 58 54.37 -86.58 69.89
N LYS A 59 53.86 -87.69 69.31
CA LYS A 59 53.17 -87.66 68.01
C LYS A 59 51.92 -86.77 68.06
N PHE A 60 51.08 -86.88 69.10
CA PHE A 60 49.90 -86.04 69.24
C PHE A 60 50.25 -84.57 69.46
N VAL A 61 51.27 -84.25 70.25
CA VAL A 61 51.75 -82.88 70.42
C VAL A 61 52.21 -82.28 69.09
N ASN A 62 53.00 -83.02 68.31
CA ASN A 62 53.43 -82.57 66.99
C ASN A 62 52.24 -82.38 66.03
N LEU A 63 51.25 -83.27 66.06
CA LEU A 63 50.05 -83.15 65.25
C LEU A 63 49.20 -81.92 65.65
N ILE A 64 49.06 -81.67 66.96
CA ILE A 64 48.38 -80.49 67.49
C ILE A 64 49.13 -79.22 67.06
N GLN A 65 50.46 -79.20 67.16
CA GLN A 65 51.26 -78.05 66.74
C GLN A 65 51.14 -77.80 65.24
N ALA A 66 51.25 -78.83 64.40
CA ALA A 66 51.06 -78.71 62.95
C ALA A 66 49.63 -78.24 62.60
N SER A 67 48.61 -78.77 63.27
CA SER A 67 47.23 -78.33 63.11
C SER A 67 47.04 -76.88 63.55
N HIS A 68 47.66 -76.46 64.65
CA HIS A 68 47.58 -75.09 65.14
C HIS A 68 48.24 -74.11 64.17
N GLN A 69 49.43 -74.47 63.66
CA GLN A 69 50.11 -73.69 62.63
C GLN A 69 49.26 -73.57 61.35
N SER A 70 48.64 -74.67 60.90
CA SER A 70 47.73 -74.64 59.75
C SER A 70 46.52 -73.74 60.00
N ILE A 71 45.94 -73.77 61.20
CA ILE A 71 44.84 -72.86 61.58
C ILE A 71 45.29 -71.39 61.55
N THR A 72 46.48 -71.06 62.06
CA THR A 72 46.99 -69.68 62.02
C THR A 72 47.24 -69.22 60.60
N GLU A 73 47.87 -70.05 59.76
CA GLU A 73 48.10 -69.73 58.35
C GLU A 73 46.77 -69.53 57.59
N MET A 74 45.76 -70.36 57.86
CA MET A 74 44.43 -70.21 57.25
C MET A 74 43.70 -68.96 57.75
N LYS A 75 43.86 -68.59 59.03
CA LYS A 75 43.31 -67.33 59.57
C LYS A 75 43.97 -66.11 58.91
N ASP A 76 45.28 -66.12 58.72
CA ASP A 76 45.98 -65.02 58.07
C ASP A 76 45.62 -64.92 56.58
N LYS A 77 45.47 -66.06 55.88
CA LYS A 77 44.90 -66.08 54.52
C LYS A 77 43.48 -65.51 54.48
N SER A 78 42.63 -65.88 55.45
CA SER A 78 41.27 -65.34 55.53
C SER A 78 41.25 -63.82 55.74
N LYS A 79 42.20 -63.27 56.51
CA LYS A 79 42.33 -61.81 56.67
C LYS A 79 42.79 -61.13 55.39
N ILE A 80 43.77 -61.70 54.68
CA ILE A 80 44.25 -61.16 53.40
C ILE A 80 43.08 -61.12 52.39
N LEU A 81 42.34 -62.23 52.27
CA LEU A 81 41.17 -62.29 51.39
C LEU A 81 40.07 -61.31 51.80
N SER A 82 39.85 -61.10 53.10
CA SER A 82 38.90 -60.08 53.58
C SER A 82 39.32 -58.68 53.15
N ASN A 83 40.60 -58.33 53.31
CA ASN A 83 41.13 -57.04 52.88
C ASN A 83 41.05 -56.88 51.35
N GLU A 84 41.31 -57.94 50.59
CA GLU A 84 41.19 -57.94 49.13
C GLU A 84 39.74 -57.74 48.70
N LEU A 85 38.77 -58.38 49.37
CA LEU A 85 37.35 -58.15 49.14
C LEU A 85 36.96 -56.69 49.41
N ASP A 86 37.46 -56.09 50.49
CA ASP A 86 37.16 -54.69 50.82
C ASP A 86 37.74 -53.71 49.77
N ILE A 87 38.96 -53.97 49.28
CA ILE A 87 39.59 -53.18 48.20
C ILE A 87 38.76 -53.31 46.92
N LEU A 88 38.41 -54.54 46.53
CA LEU A 88 37.61 -54.79 45.33
C LEU A 88 36.22 -54.16 45.43
N HIS A 89 35.58 -54.21 46.59
CA HIS A 89 34.29 -53.56 46.81
C HIS A 89 34.39 -52.04 46.68
N SER A 90 35.44 -51.43 47.25
CA SER A 90 35.72 -50.00 47.09
C SER A 90 35.97 -49.61 45.62
N GLU A 91 36.74 -50.44 44.89
CA GLU A 91 37.00 -50.22 43.46
C GLU A 91 35.73 -50.32 42.61
N VAL A 92 34.88 -51.33 42.86
CA VAL A 92 33.57 -51.47 42.21
C VAL A 92 32.71 -50.24 42.46
N HIS A 93 32.62 -49.79 43.72
CA HIS A 93 31.84 -48.60 44.07
C HIS A 93 32.35 -47.33 43.38
N MET A 94 33.67 -47.14 43.29
CA MET A 94 34.24 -46.01 42.55
C MET A 94 33.95 -46.10 41.05
N LYS A 95 34.06 -47.28 40.44
CA LYS A 95 33.71 -47.50 39.03
C LYS A 95 32.24 -47.24 38.76
N ASP A 96 31.34 -47.68 39.63
CA ASP A 96 29.90 -47.40 39.52
C ASP A 96 29.60 -45.90 39.59
N LYS A 97 30.27 -45.18 40.50
CA LYS A 97 30.14 -43.72 40.60
C LYS A 97 30.62 -43.02 39.32
N LEU A 98 31.77 -43.40 38.78
CA LEU A 98 32.30 -42.84 37.53
C LEU A 98 31.41 -43.18 36.34
N LEU A 99 30.87 -44.39 36.28
CA LEU A 99 29.91 -44.81 35.25
C LEU A 99 28.62 -43.98 35.33
N GLY A 100 28.11 -43.75 36.54
CA GLY A 100 26.95 -42.88 36.77
C GLY A 100 27.19 -41.44 36.30
N GLN A 101 28.36 -40.88 36.60
CA GLN A 101 28.75 -39.55 36.12
C GLN A 101 28.84 -39.49 34.59
N SER A 102 29.48 -40.48 33.96
CA SER A 102 29.60 -40.56 32.50
C SER A 102 28.22 -40.70 31.82
N ARG A 103 27.33 -41.52 32.39
CA ARG A 103 25.93 -41.65 31.89
C ARG A 103 25.17 -40.33 31.98
N SER A 104 25.32 -39.59 33.09
CA SER A 104 24.69 -38.28 33.25
C SER A 104 25.21 -37.28 32.22
N GLN A 105 26.54 -37.17 32.06
CA GLN A 105 27.17 -36.30 31.05
C GLN A 105 26.75 -36.67 29.62
N HIS A 106 26.61 -37.96 29.33
CA HIS A 106 26.12 -38.40 28.02
C HIS A 106 24.66 -37.99 27.80
N ALA A 107 23.80 -38.15 28.81
CA ALA A 107 22.41 -37.72 28.73
C ALA A 107 22.28 -36.21 28.49
N THR A 108 23.05 -35.38 29.22
CA THR A 108 23.04 -33.92 29.01
C THR A 108 23.52 -33.56 27.61
N ALA A 109 24.62 -34.15 27.13
CA ALA A 109 25.13 -33.91 25.78
C ALA A 109 24.13 -34.32 24.68
N VAL A 110 23.37 -35.40 24.88
CA VAL A 110 22.30 -35.80 23.95
C VAL A 110 21.19 -34.75 23.93
N THR A 111 20.74 -34.27 25.09
CA THR A 111 19.71 -33.23 25.15
C THR A 111 20.15 -31.91 24.50
N GLU A 112 21.40 -31.50 24.69
CA GLU A 112 21.99 -30.31 24.05
C GLU A 112 22.12 -30.48 22.54
N ARG A 113 22.54 -31.66 22.07
CA ARG A 113 22.59 -31.95 20.64
C ARG A 113 21.20 -31.85 20.01
N ASP A 114 20.19 -32.39 20.67
CA ASP A 114 18.83 -32.41 20.14
C ASP A 114 18.19 -31.02 20.16
N SER A 115 18.47 -30.18 21.17
CA SER A 115 18.06 -28.78 21.17
C SER A 115 18.72 -27.99 20.04
N LEU A 116 20.03 -28.14 19.83
CA LEU A 116 20.75 -27.50 18.73
C LEU A 116 20.26 -27.93 17.35
N ARG A 117 19.85 -29.19 17.19
CA ARG A 117 19.23 -29.68 15.93
C ARG A 117 17.90 -29.01 15.66
N ILE A 118 17.08 -28.80 16.69
CA ILE A 118 15.80 -28.09 16.57
C ILE A 118 16.06 -26.63 16.18
N GLU A 119 17.01 -25.97 16.83
CA GLU A 119 17.40 -24.59 16.51
C GLU A 119 17.93 -24.45 15.09
N LEU A 120 18.81 -25.36 14.65
CA LEU A 120 19.31 -25.40 13.28
C LEU A 120 18.17 -25.57 12.27
N GLY A 121 17.18 -26.42 12.58
CA GLY A 121 15.97 -26.57 11.78
C GLY A 121 15.17 -25.27 11.67
N LYS A 122 14.99 -24.56 12.79
CA LYS A 122 14.31 -23.25 12.82
C LYS A 122 15.07 -22.20 11.99
N PHE A 123 16.39 -22.09 12.15
CA PHE A 123 17.20 -21.18 11.35
C PHE A 123 17.19 -21.54 9.86
N GLY A 124 17.18 -22.83 9.53
CA GLY A 124 17.05 -23.28 8.14
C GLY A 124 15.69 -22.93 7.51
N ALA A 125 14.61 -22.98 8.28
CA ALA A 125 13.29 -22.53 7.83
C ALA A 125 13.26 -21.02 7.58
N THR A 126 13.70 -20.21 8.56
CA THR A 126 13.73 -18.75 8.42
C THR A 126 14.64 -18.28 7.29
N PHE A 127 15.75 -18.99 7.05
CA PHE A 127 16.62 -18.72 5.91
C PHE A 127 15.90 -18.95 4.57
N ARG A 128 15.16 -20.06 4.41
CA ARG A 128 14.38 -20.34 3.20
C ARG A 128 13.28 -19.30 2.99
N ASP A 129 12.58 -18.90 4.04
CA ASP A 129 11.55 -17.86 3.95
C ASP A 129 12.15 -16.53 3.50
N LYS A 130 13.28 -16.13 4.09
CA LYS A 130 14.00 -14.91 3.67
C LYS A 130 14.52 -15.01 2.23
N GLN A 131 15.02 -16.18 1.83
CA GLN A 131 15.47 -16.40 0.45
C GLN A 131 14.31 -16.25 -0.54
N SER A 132 13.12 -16.79 -0.22
CA SER A 132 11.92 -16.61 -1.04
C SER A 132 11.54 -15.14 -1.18
N VAL A 133 11.65 -14.35 -0.12
CA VAL A 133 11.39 -12.89 -0.17
C VAL A 133 12.42 -12.18 -1.04
N VAL A 134 13.70 -12.56 -0.96
CA VAL A 134 14.75 -12.00 -1.83
C VAL A 134 14.47 -12.32 -3.29
N ASP A 135 14.09 -13.56 -3.61
CA ASP A 135 13.79 -13.97 -4.98
C ASP A 135 12.55 -13.23 -5.53
N GLU A 136 11.52 -13.00 -4.70
CA GLU A 136 10.36 -12.19 -5.04
C GLU A 136 10.73 -10.73 -5.30
N GLN A 137 11.58 -10.13 -4.46
CA GLN A 137 12.08 -8.77 -4.64
C GLN A 137 12.92 -8.63 -5.91
N ILE A 138 13.75 -9.63 -6.25
CA ILE A 138 14.51 -9.64 -7.51
C ILE A 138 13.56 -9.62 -8.70
N ALA A 139 12.52 -10.45 -8.69
CA ALA A 139 11.51 -10.47 -9.75
C ALA A 139 10.75 -9.14 -9.87
N GLU A 140 10.44 -8.49 -8.75
CA GLU A 140 9.80 -7.17 -8.75
C GLU A 140 10.74 -6.08 -9.30
N VAL A 141 12.02 -6.10 -8.94
CA VAL A 141 13.03 -5.18 -9.49
C VAL A 141 13.15 -5.36 -11.01
N ASP A 142 13.19 -6.58 -11.51
CA ASP A 142 13.24 -6.85 -12.95
C ASP A 142 11.99 -6.33 -13.68
N LYS A 143 10.81 -6.50 -13.08
CA LYS A 143 9.55 -5.95 -13.60
C LYS A 143 9.57 -4.42 -13.65
N MET A 144 10.02 -3.77 -12.57
CA MET A 144 10.13 -2.30 -12.51
C MET A 144 11.14 -1.79 -13.55
N ASN A 145 12.29 -2.45 -13.69
CA ASN A 145 13.28 -2.11 -14.71
C ASN A 145 12.72 -2.25 -16.13
N ALA A 146 11.89 -3.28 -16.40
CA ALA A 146 11.23 -3.42 -17.69
C ALA A 146 10.26 -2.26 -17.96
N ILE A 147 9.48 -1.85 -16.95
CA ILE A 147 8.55 -0.70 -17.05
C ILE A 147 9.33 0.59 -17.32
N ILE A 148 10.40 0.85 -16.54
CA ILE A 148 11.27 2.04 -16.72
C ILE A 148 11.77 2.09 -18.16
N ASN A 149 12.36 1.00 -18.67
CA ASN A 149 12.87 0.92 -20.04
C ASN A 149 11.78 1.19 -21.10
N THR A 150 10.54 0.71 -20.89
CA THR A 150 9.43 1.02 -21.81
C THR A 150 9.03 2.49 -21.77
N THR A 151 8.92 3.07 -20.57
CA THR A 151 8.56 4.48 -20.40
C THR A 151 9.63 5.42 -20.94
N GLU A 152 10.91 5.10 -20.79
CA GLU A 152 12.02 5.87 -21.37
C GLU A 152 11.98 5.85 -22.90
N LYS A 153 11.70 4.69 -23.51
CA LYS A 153 11.52 4.59 -24.97
C LYS A 153 10.35 5.43 -25.45
N GLU A 154 9.23 5.44 -24.73
CA GLU A 154 8.06 6.27 -25.05
C GLU A 154 8.36 7.77 -24.90
N MET A 155 9.05 8.16 -23.83
CA MET A 155 9.51 9.54 -23.61
C MET A 155 10.41 10.02 -24.76
N LEU A 156 11.36 9.19 -25.20
CA LEU A 156 12.24 9.52 -26.32
C LEU A 156 11.46 9.66 -27.64
N LYS A 157 10.48 8.78 -27.89
CA LYS A 157 9.59 8.91 -29.06
C LYS A 157 8.80 10.22 -29.03
N LEU A 158 8.23 10.55 -27.88
CA LEU A 158 7.45 11.78 -27.71
C LEU A 158 8.31 13.02 -27.90
N ARG A 159 9.54 13.03 -27.36
CA ARG A 159 10.50 14.12 -27.55
C ARG A 159 10.83 14.35 -29.02
N LYS A 160 11.06 13.27 -29.78
CA LYS A 160 11.33 13.35 -31.22
C LYS A 160 10.11 13.86 -32.00
N GLN A 161 8.90 13.42 -31.64
CA GLN A 161 7.67 13.93 -32.26
C GLN A 161 7.47 15.42 -31.96
N TYR A 162 7.75 15.85 -30.74
CA TYR A 162 7.65 17.25 -30.33
C TYR A 162 8.63 18.14 -31.09
N GLU A 163 9.86 17.67 -31.30
CA GLU A 163 10.87 18.37 -32.10
C GLU A 163 10.39 18.59 -33.55
N VAL A 164 9.86 17.56 -34.20
CA VAL A 164 9.28 17.67 -35.56
C VAL A 164 8.13 18.67 -35.61
N VAL A 165 7.26 18.68 -34.60
CA VAL A 165 6.14 19.63 -34.52
C VAL A 165 6.64 21.06 -34.33
N ILE A 166 7.67 21.28 -33.51
CA ILE A 166 8.30 22.60 -33.35
C ILE A 166 8.90 23.06 -34.67
N GLU A 167 9.63 22.21 -35.38
CA GLU A 167 10.22 22.53 -36.68
C GLU A 167 9.12 22.91 -37.69
N ALA A 168 8.05 22.12 -37.78
CA ALA A 168 6.91 22.42 -38.66
C ALA A 168 6.21 23.74 -38.29
N ARG A 169 6.03 24.01 -36.99
CA ARG A 169 5.48 25.28 -36.50
C ARG A 169 6.38 26.46 -36.86
N ASN A 170 7.69 26.33 -36.63
CA ASN A 170 8.66 27.38 -36.93
C ASN A 170 8.73 27.67 -38.43
N HIS A 171 8.73 26.63 -39.26
CA HIS A 171 8.68 26.76 -40.72
C HIS A 171 7.40 27.48 -41.17
N THR A 172 6.25 27.10 -40.63
CA THR A 172 4.96 27.78 -40.89
C THR A 172 4.99 29.24 -40.42
N GLY A 173 5.62 29.50 -39.27
CA GLY A 173 5.79 30.85 -38.74
C GLY A 173 6.61 31.75 -39.67
N ILE A 174 7.70 31.23 -40.24
CA ILE A 174 8.52 31.93 -41.24
C ILE A 174 7.68 32.22 -42.49
N LEU A 175 6.98 31.21 -43.03
CA LEU A 175 6.12 31.39 -44.21
C LEU A 175 5.03 32.45 -44.00
N LEU A 176 4.46 32.52 -42.80
CA LEU A 176 3.46 33.54 -42.47
C LEU A 176 4.06 34.94 -42.45
N ILE A 177 5.29 35.09 -41.94
CA ILE A 177 6.02 36.37 -41.97
C ILE A 177 6.29 36.77 -43.43
N ASP A 178 6.83 35.86 -44.24
CA ASP A 178 7.12 36.12 -45.66
C ASP A 178 5.85 36.55 -46.42
N ARG A 179 4.72 35.87 -46.19
CA ARG A 179 3.42 36.22 -46.79
C ARG A 179 2.89 37.55 -46.31
N ASN A 180 3.11 37.90 -45.05
CA ASN A 180 2.71 39.20 -44.52
C ASN A 180 3.57 40.32 -45.13
N ASP A 181 4.87 40.10 -45.30
CA ASP A 181 5.77 41.04 -45.98
C ASP A 181 5.37 41.22 -47.45
N GLU A 182 5.03 40.13 -48.16
CA GLU A 182 4.46 40.20 -49.52
C GLU A 182 3.17 41.05 -49.55
N LEU A 183 2.27 40.89 -48.58
CA LEU A 183 1.04 41.69 -48.47
C LEU A 183 1.34 43.18 -48.23
N CYS A 184 2.27 43.49 -47.34
CA CYS A 184 2.70 44.88 -47.10
C CYS A 184 3.22 45.53 -48.39
N ILE A 185 4.06 44.82 -49.16
CA ILE A 185 4.56 45.30 -50.45
C ILE A 185 3.42 45.52 -51.44
N LEU A 186 2.43 44.63 -51.48
CA LEU A 186 1.27 44.77 -52.37
C LEU A 186 0.38 45.96 -51.99
N TYR A 187 0.17 46.20 -50.70
CA TYR A 187 -0.57 47.38 -50.23
C TYR A 187 0.14 48.67 -50.62
N GLU A 188 1.45 48.77 -50.40
CA GLU A 188 2.23 49.95 -50.78
C GLU A 188 2.17 50.18 -52.29
N LYS A 189 2.32 49.12 -53.09
CA LYS A 189 2.19 49.18 -54.55
C LYS A 189 0.80 49.63 -54.98
N SER A 190 -0.26 49.11 -54.35
CA SER A 190 -1.65 49.50 -54.63
C SER A 190 -1.86 50.98 -54.33
N ASN A 191 -1.32 51.46 -53.20
CA ASN A 191 -1.45 52.86 -52.79
C ASN A 191 -0.74 53.80 -53.79
N ILE A 192 0.48 53.46 -54.21
CA ILE A 192 1.21 54.20 -55.26
C ILE A 192 0.41 54.21 -56.57
N GLN A 193 -0.15 53.07 -56.98
CA GLN A 193 -0.97 52.99 -58.19
C GLN A 193 -2.24 53.84 -58.11
N GLU A 194 -2.89 53.88 -56.95
CA GLU A 194 -4.06 54.73 -56.73
C GLU A 194 -3.71 56.22 -56.81
N GLU A 195 -2.57 56.64 -56.26
CA GLU A 195 -2.08 58.01 -56.36
C GLU A 195 -1.78 58.39 -57.82
N VAL A 196 -1.11 57.50 -58.57
CA VAL A 196 -0.86 57.68 -60.01
C VAL A 196 -2.16 57.79 -60.79
N LEU A 197 -3.16 56.96 -60.49
CA LEU A 197 -4.48 57.02 -61.13
C LEU A 197 -5.18 58.35 -60.85
N LYS A 198 -5.22 58.81 -59.60
CA LYS A 198 -5.79 60.12 -59.23
C LYS A 198 -5.10 61.26 -59.97
N GLY A 199 -3.77 61.23 -60.07
CA GLY A 199 -3.00 62.19 -60.86
C GLY A 199 -3.38 62.15 -62.34
N GLY A 200 -3.50 60.94 -62.92
CA GLY A 200 -3.93 60.72 -64.30
C GLY A 200 -5.35 61.21 -64.57
N GLU A 201 -6.31 60.97 -63.68
CA GLU A 201 -7.69 61.47 -63.78
C GLU A 201 -7.76 62.99 -63.76
N LEU A 202 -6.96 63.63 -62.91
CA LEU A 202 -6.90 65.09 -62.82
C LEU A 202 -6.33 65.69 -64.11
N GLU A 203 -5.26 65.11 -64.64
CA GLU A 203 -4.69 65.55 -65.92
C GLU A 203 -5.65 65.28 -67.08
N LEU A 204 -6.37 64.16 -67.09
CA LEU A 204 -7.40 63.88 -68.09
C LEU A 204 -8.50 64.94 -68.07
N LYS A 205 -9.02 65.29 -66.88
CA LYS A 205 -10.01 66.37 -66.71
C LYS A 205 -9.51 67.71 -67.24
N ARG A 206 -8.24 68.05 -66.97
CA ARG A 206 -7.62 69.26 -67.54
C ARG A 206 -7.64 69.24 -69.07
N ARG A 207 -7.29 68.11 -69.69
CA ARG A 207 -7.33 67.95 -71.15
C ARG A 207 -8.75 68.00 -71.72
N GLU A 208 -9.73 67.46 -71.01
CA GLU A 208 -11.14 67.57 -71.39
C GLU A 208 -11.64 69.02 -71.31
N ASP A 209 -11.24 69.78 -70.27
CA ASP A 209 -11.54 71.20 -70.13
C ASP A 209 -10.88 72.03 -71.23
N GLU A 210 -9.60 71.80 -71.53
CA GLU A 210 -8.89 72.40 -72.68
C GLU A 210 -9.62 72.11 -73.99
N MET A 211 -10.02 70.86 -74.22
CA MET A 211 -10.77 70.47 -75.41
C MET A 211 -12.13 71.16 -75.49
N ARG A 212 -12.80 71.36 -74.35
CA ARG A 212 -14.08 72.09 -74.29
C ARG A 212 -13.90 73.55 -74.65
N ILE A 213 -12.87 74.21 -74.12
CA ILE A 213 -12.55 75.61 -74.43
C ILE A 213 -12.25 75.74 -75.93
N LEU A 214 -11.37 74.89 -76.47
CA LEU A 214 -11.04 74.89 -77.89
C LEU A 214 -12.28 74.66 -78.78
N ARG A 215 -13.21 73.79 -78.38
CA ARG A 215 -14.49 73.60 -79.10
C ARG A 215 -15.36 74.86 -79.08
N LEU A 216 -15.42 75.58 -77.97
CA LEU A 216 -16.14 76.85 -77.88
C LEU A 216 -15.49 77.92 -78.74
N GLU A 217 -14.16 78.02 -78.74
CA GLU A 217 -13.42 78.93 -79.60
C GLU A 217 -13.67 78.63 -81.08
N VAL A 218 -13.63 77.36 -81.47
CA VAL A 218 -13.96 76.93 -82.84
C VAL A 218 -15.40 77.32 -83.21
N ALA A 219 -16.36 77.08 -82.32
CA ALA A 219 -17.75 77.44 -82.57
C ALA A 219 -17.95 78.96 -82.70
N GLU A 220 -17.27 79.76 -81.88
CA GLU A 220 -17.34 81.22 -81.95
C GLU A 220 -16.68 81.77 -83.22
N LEU A 221 -15.52 81.22 -83.61
CA LEU A 221 -14.88 81.55 -84.89
C LEU A 221 -15.79 81.18 -86.06
N GLN A 222 -16.46 80.02 -86.02
CA GLN A 222 -17.44 79.63 -87.04
C GLN A 222 -18.64 80.60 -87.10
N ARG A 223 -19.17 81.05 -85.95
CA ARG A 223 -20.23 82.08 -85.91
C ARG A 223 -19.75 83.40 -86.49
N SER A 224 -18.58 83.88 -86.09
CA SER A 224 -17.97 85.11 -86.59
C SER A 224 -17.81 85.07 -88.11
N ILE A 225 -17.32 83.94 -88.65
CA ILE A 225 -17.26 83.70 -90.10
C ILE A 225 -18.66 83.75 -90.72
N ALA A 226 -19.65 83.08 -90.14
CA ALA A 226 -21.02 83.08 -90.67
C ALA A 226 -21.66 84.47 -90.69
N VAL A 227 -21.40 85.30 -89.67
CA VAL A 227 -21.83 86.70 -89.62
C VAL A 227 -21.12 87.51 -90.68
N ALA A 228 -19.78 87.40 -90.78
CA ALA A 228 -19.00 88.09 -91.80
C ALA A 228 -19.50 87.75 -93.22
N VAL A 229 -19.74 86.47 -93.51
CA VAL A 229 -20.29 86.01 -94.79
C VAL A 229 -21.67 86.62 -95.10
N LYS A 230 -22.52 86.86 -94.09
CA LYS A 230 -23.83 87.52 -94.28
C LYS A 230 -23.72 89.03 -94.49
N VAL A 231 -22.72 89.68 -93.90
CA VAL A 231 -22.51 91.14 -94.01
C VAL A 231 -21.80 91.50 -95.31
N VAL A 232 -20.90 90.66 -95.82
CA VAL A 232 -20.12 90.91 -97.06
C VAL A 232 -20.99 91.31 -98.27
N PRO A 233 -22.12 90.65 -98.58
CA PRO A 233 -22.99 91.05 -99.70
C PRO A 233 -23.70 92.40 -99.51
N GLN A 234 -23.79 92.92 -98.29
CA GLN A 234 -24.38 94.23 -98.02
C GLN A 234 -23.39 95.37 -98.31
N ILE A 235 -22.09 95.09 -98.39
CA ILE A 235 -21.06 96.11 -98.62
C ILE A 235 -21.25 96.81 -99.99
N PRO A 236 -21.44 96.09 -101.12
CA PRO A 236 -21.70 96.77 -102.41
C PRO A 236 -23.00 97.58 -102.43
N ALA A 237 -24.06 97.09 -101.77
CA ALA A 237 -25.34 97.81 -101.67
C ALA A 237 -25.20 99.07 -100.81
N LEU A 238 -24.43 99.02 -99.72
CA LEU A 238 -24.10 100.19 -98.92
C LEU A 238 -23.20 101.17 -99.69
N ASP A 239 -22.27 100.69 -100.51
CA ASP A 239 -21.46 101.53 -101.39
C ASP A 239 -22.32 102.26 -102.44
N GLU A 240 -23.30 101.55 -103.04
CA GLU A 240 -24.29 102.15 -103.95
C GLU A 240 -25.18 103.17 -103.22
N ASP A 241 -25.61 102.86 -102.00
CA ASP A 241 -26.41 103.75 -101.16
C ASP A 241 -25.61 104.99 -100.75
N VAL A 242 -24.32 104.85 -100.44
CA VAL A 242 -23.40 105.98 -100.17
C VAL A 242 -23.23 106.82 -101.42
N ALA A 243 -23.01 106.21 -102.59
CA ALA A 243 -22.91 106.96 -103.85
C ALA A 243 -24.22 107.70 -104.18
N ARG A 244 -25.37 107.06 -103.96
CA ARG A 244 -26.71 107.65 -104.13
C ARG A 244 -26.96 108.77 -103.13
N LEU A 245 -26.63 108.59 -101.85
CA LEU A 245 -26.78 109.61 -100.81
C LEU A 245 -25.82 110.77 -101.03
N GLN A 246 -24.59 110.54 -101.53
CA GLN A 246 -23.69 111.60 -101.95
C GLN A 246 -24.28 112.40 -103.12
N LYS A 247 -24.89 111.72 -104.10
CA LYS A 247 -25.62 112.37 -105.21
C LYS A 247 -26.83 113.17 -104.71
N ALA A 248 -27.67 112.57 -103.87
CA ALA A 248 -28.83 113.21 -103.26
C ALA A 248 -28.43 114.36 -102.31
N LEU A 249 -27.31 114.26 -101.61
CA LEU A 249 -26.75 115.37 -100.80
C LEU A 249 -26.34 116.52 -101.71
N LEU A 250 -25.79 116.23 -102.88
CA LEU A 250 -25.39 117.24 -103.86
C LEU A 250 -26.61 117.90 -104.52
N GLU A 251 -27.66 117.13 -104.80
CA GLU A 251 -28.95 117.61 -105.29
C GLU A 251 -29.70 118.41 -104.21
N THR A 252 -29.79 117.92 -102.98
CA THR A 252 -30.42 118.63 -101.86
C THR A 252 -29.63 119.84 -101.40
N ARG A 253 -28.30 119.89 -101.57
CA ARG A 253 -27.54 121.14 -101.42
C ARG A 253 -27.92 122.17 -102.48
N ARG A 254 -28.13 121.76 -103.75
CA ARG A 254 -28.66 122.63 -104.81
C ARG A 254 -30.09 123.06 -104.54
N GLU A 255 -30.94 122.17 -104.04
CA GLU A 255 -32.32 122.47 -103.66
C GLU A 255 -32.40 123.31 -102.38
N ALA A 256 -31.49 123.14 -101.42
CA ALA A 256 -31.40 123.97 -100.22
C ALA A 256 -30.89 125.37 -100.55
N GLU A 257 -29.98 125.52 -101.52
CA GLU A 257 -29.64 126.82 -102.11
C GLU A 257 -30.86 127.46 -102.81
N ALA A 258 -31.65 126.67 -103.55
CA ALA A 258 -32.89 127.14 -104.18
C ALA A 258 -34.02 127.48 -103.19
N LEU A 259 -34.17 126.70 -102.11
CA LEU A 259 -35.15 126.86 -101.04
C LEU A 259 -34.75 127.96 -100.05
N SER A 260 -33.45 128.18 -99.84
CA SER A 260 -32.92 129.39 -99.18
C SER A 260 -33.33 130.64 -99.95
N LEU A 261 -33.33 130.58 -101.29
CA LEU A 261 -33.87 131.64 -102.15
C LEU A 261 -35.40 131.77 -102.06
N ALA A 262 -36.12 130.68 -101.74
CA ALA A 262 -37.58 130.67 -101.56
C ALA A 262 -38.03 130.99 -100.12
N LEU A 263 -37.10 131.04 -99.16
CA LEU A 263 -37.31 131.34 -97.74
C LEU A 263 -37.48 132.84 -97.43
N GLU A 264 -37.28 133.74 -98.41
CA GLU A 264 -37.53 135.19 -98.28
C GLU A 264 -38.99 135.61 -98.59
N ASN A 265 -39.95 134.68 -98.73
CA ASN A 265 -41.36 135.01 -98.94
C ASN A 265 -42.29 134.29 -97.93
N PRO A 266 -42.87 135.01 -96.94
CA PRO A 266 -43.53 134.40 -95.79
C PRO A 266 -45.05 134.28 -95.95
N ALA A 267 -45.55 133.14 -96.46
CA ALA A 267 -46.97 132.80 -96.38
C ALA A 267 -47.23 131.30 -96.50
N ASN A 268 -46.87 130.51 -95.48
CA ASN A 268 -47.70 129.34 -95.17
C ASN A 268 -47.53 128.88 -93.72
N GLN A 269 -48.53 129.22 -92.92
CA GLN A 269 -48.79 128.65 -91.62
C GLN A 269 -49.64 127.40 -91.79
N SER A 270 -49.43 126.45 -90.89
CA SER A 270 -50.03 125.11 -90.85
C SER A 270 -49.16 124.09 -91.59
N ARG A 271 -48.93 122.90 -91.06
CA ARG A 271 -49.98 122.12 -90.43
C ARG A 271 -49.38 120.88 -89.78
N TRP A 272 -49.19 120.98 -88.48
CA TRP A 272 -49.17 119.85 -87.57
C TRP A 272 -50.58 119.22 -87.51
N ARG A 273 -50.70 117.90 -87.23
CA ARG A 273 -51.30 117.35 -85.99
C ARG A 273 -51.52 115.82 -86.01
N LEU A 274 -51.46 115.24 -84.81
CA LEU A 274 -51.57 113.86 -84.30
C LEU A 274 -52.97 113.53 -83.72
N LEU A 275 -53.42 112.27 -83.70
CA LEU A 275 -54.46 111.75 -82.77
C LEU A 275 -54.30 110.23 -82.49
N GLU A 276 -54.71 109.83 -81.27
CA GLU A 276 -54.29 108.66 -80.47
C GLU A 276 -55.27 107.45 -80.46
N GLY A 277 -54.80 106.29 -79.95
CA GLY A 277 -55.61 105.17 -79.42
C GLY A 277 -54.78 103.89 -79.11
N LYS A 278 -54.87 103.35 -77.89
CA LYS A 278 -54.10 102.19 -77.34
C LYS A 278 -54.85 100.85 -77.44
N ILE A 279 -54.11 99.76 -77.66
CA ILE A 279 -54.48 98.33 -77.47
C ILE A 279 -53.35 97.70 -76.62
N PRO A 280 -53.64 96.82 -75.64
CA PRO A 280 -52.63 96.23 -74.74
C PRO A 280 -51.58 95.38 -75.47
N ASP A 281 -50.34 95.38 -74.93
CA ASP A 281 -49.12 94.99 -75.65
C ASP A 281 -48.58 93.59 -75.26
N LYS A 282 -47.87 92.98 -76.20
CA LYS A 282 -47.40 91.57 -76.18
C LYS A 282 -46.42 91.26 -75.02
N GLU A 283 -45.86 92.31 -74.41
CA GLU A 283 -44.88 92.25 -73.31
C GLU A 283 -45.51 91.90 -71.95
N GLU A 284 -46.78 92.24 -71.70
CA GLU A 284 -47.46 91.91 -70.44
C GLU A 284 -47.84 90.41 -70.35
N LEU A 285 -48.06 89.75 -71.49
CA LEU A 285 -48.31 88.31 -71.57
C LEU A 285 -47.02 87.47 -71.56
N SER A 286 -45.91 87.97 -72.12
CA SER A 286 -44.62 87.26 -72.07
C SER A 286 -43.99 87.27 -70.67
N ALA A 287 -44.13 88.37 -69.92
CA ALA A 287 -43.67 88.47 -68.53
C ALA A 287 -44.36 87.45 -67.60
N ARG A 288 -45.64 87.13 -67.86
CA ARG A 288 -46.40 86.15 -67.06
C ARG A 288 -46.03 84.70 -67.38
N ILE A 289 -45.58 84.42 -68.62
CA ILE A 289 -45.08 83.11 -69.03
C ILE A 289 -43.69 82.85 -68.42
N GLN A 290 -42.79 83.83 -68.45
CA GLN A 290 -41.45 83.72 -67.84
C GLN A 290 -41.52 83.43 -66.33
N GLN A 291 -42.41 84.10 -65.59
CA GLN A 291 -42.62 83.82 -64.16
C GLN A 291 -43.09 82.38 -63.84
N LEU A 292 -43.82 81.75 -64.76
CA LEU A 292 -44.31 80.38 -64.56
C LEU A 292 -43.26 79.34 -64.98
N GLU A 293 -42.43 79.65 -65.97
CA GLU A 293 -41.30 78.81 -66.40
C GLU A 293 -40.17 78.79 -65.37
N GLU A 294 -39.87 79.94 -64.76
CA GLU A 294 -38.87 80.05 -63.68
C GLU A 294 -39.29 79.23 -62.44
N ARG A 295 -40.56 79.36 -62.01
CA ARG A 295 -41.14 78.53 -60.94
C ARG A 295 -41.15 77.04 -61.26
N LEU A 296 -41.26 76.65 -62.53
CA LEU A 296 -41.23 75.25 -62.94
C LEU A 296 -39.79 74.69 -62.85
N ASN A 297 -38.79 75.49 -63.22
CA ASN A 297 -37.38 75.09 -63.13
C ASN A 297 -36.93 74.97 -61.68
N ASP A 298 -37.29 75.92 -60.80
CA ASP A 298 -37.01 75.83 -59.36
C ASP A 298 -37.57 74.54 -58.74
N LYS A 299 -38.75 74.09 -59.20
CA LYS A 299 -39.38 72.85 -58.73
C LYS A 299 -38.76 71.59 -59.31
N LYS A 300 -38.15 71.65 -60.51
CA LYS A 300 -37.41 70.53 -61.09
C LYS A 300 -36.04 70.37 -60.43
N GLU A 301 -35.34 71.46 -60.14
CA GLU A 301 -34.06 71.42 -59.41
C GLU A 301 -34.26 70.88 -58.00
N ALA A 302 -35.29 71.35 -57.28
CA ALA A 302 -35.63 70.83 -55.95
C ALA A 302 -36.07 69.35 -55.95
N LEU A 303 -36.56 68.82 -57.08
CA LEU A 303 -36.89 67.40 -57.22
C LEU A 303 -35.61 66.56 -57.43
N LEU A 304 -34.71 67.01 -58.31
CA LEU A 304 -33.42 66.37 -58.57
C LEU A 304 -32.54 66.30 -57.31
N GLU A 305 -32.49 67.38 -56.53
CA GLU A 305 -31.78 67.38 -55.24
C GLU A 305 -32.36 66.35 -54.27
N LYS A 306 -33.70 66.25 -54.20
CA LYS A 306 -34.36 65.28 -53.33
C LYS A 306 -34.22 63.83 -53.80
N GLU A 307 -34.15 63.58 -55.10
CA GLU A 307 -33.87 62.25 -55.67
C GLU A 307 -32.43 61.83 -55.38
N LEU A 308 -31.45 62.74 -55.49
CA LEU A 308 -30.05 62.47 -55.17
C LEU A 308 -29.88 62.12 -53.67
N ILE A 309 -30.52 62.91 -52.79
CA ILE A 309 -30.53 62.64 -51.35
C ILE A 309 -31.21 61.29 -51.06
N LEU A 310 -32.28 60.94 -51.77
CA LEU A 310 -32.96 59.66 -51.60
C LEU A 310 -32.05 58.48 -51.99
N GLU A 311 -31.34 58.58 -53.11
CA GLU A 311 -30.36 57.56 -53.54
C GLU A 311 -29.21 57.40 -52.53
N GLU A 312 -28.72 58.50 -51.98
CA GLU A 312 -27.61 58.48 -51.01
C GLU A 312 -28.06 57.91 -49.65
N VAL A 313 -29.26 58.28 -49.18
CA VAL A 313 -29.88 57.73 -47.97
C VAL A 313 -30.24 56.26 -48.12
N THR A 314 -30.73 55.82 -49.29
CA THR A 314 -31.02 54.41 -49.54
C THR A 314 -29.73 53.59 -49.64
N SER A 315 -28.70 54.08 -50.31
CA SER A 315 -27.35 53.48 -50.34
C SER A 315 -26.75 53.32 -48.94
N LEU A 316 -26.83 54.36 -48.09
CA LEU A 316 -26.35 54.30 -46.71
C LEU A 316 -27.18 53.32 -45.85
N SER A 317 -28.50 53.32 -46.03
CA SER A 317 -29.40 52.40 -45.31
C SER A 317 -29.15 50.94 -45.69
N ASP A 318 -28.87 50.66 -46.96
CA ASP A 318 -28.56 49.31 -47.44
C ASP A 318 -27.16 48.85 -47.00
N LYS A 319 -26.17 49.75 -46.96
CA LYS A 319 -24.85 49.47 -46.36
C LYS A 319 -24.97 49.15 -44.87
N LEU A 320 -25.74 49.93 -44.12
CA LEU A 320 -26.01 49.67 -42.70
C LEU A 320 -26.77 48.35 -42.49
N ARG A 321 -27.73 48.02 -43.37
CA ARG A 321 -28.43 46.72 -43.33
C ARG A 321 -27.50 45.55 -43.63
N LYS A 322 -26.58 45.69 -44.59
CA LYS A 322 -25.56 44.66 -44.89
C LYS A 322 -24.60 44.46 -43.72
N GLN A 323 -24.07 45.54 -43.15
CA GLN A 323 -23.22 45.47 -41.95
C GLN A 323 -23.95 44.85 -40.75
N ALA A 324 -25.22 45.20 -40.55
CA ALA A 324 -26.05 44.62 -39.50
C ALA A 324 -26.41 43.14 -39.77
N ALA A 325 -26.41 42.68 -41.03
CA ALA A 325 -26.61 41.28 -41.38
C ALA A 325 -25.32 40.46 -41.22
N GLU A 326 -24.17 41.01 -41.60
CA GLU A 326 -22.85 40.41 -41.42
C GLU A 326 -22.52 40.22 -39.92
N GLY A 327 -22.80 41.22 -39.08
CA GLY A 327 -22.60 41.12 -37.62
C GLY A 327 -23.51 40.11 -36.91
N ARG A 328 -24.60 39.63 -37.54
CA ARG A 328 -25.46 38.59 -36.93
C ARG A 328 -24.77 37.23 -36.86
N GLN A 329 -23.92 36.91 -37.82
CA GLN A 329 -23.21 35.65 -37.83
C GLN A 329 -22.15 35.62 -36.72
N ASP A 330 -21.38 36.70 -36.60
CA ASP A 330 -20.36 36.85 -35.55
C ASP A 330 -20.98 36.85 -34.14
N THR A 331 -22.13 37.52 -33.97
CA THR A 331 -22.85 37.51 -32.68
C THR A 331 -23.44 36.14 -32.34
N LEU A 332 -23.89 35.37 -33.33
CA LEU A 332 -24.33 33.98 -33.13
C LEU A 332 -23.16 33.07 -32.72
N GLU A 333 -22.02 33.17 -33.40
CA GLU A 333 -20.81 32.41 -33.06
C GLU A 333 -20.28 32.77 -31.66
N LEU A 334 -20.30 34.04 -31.31
CA LEU A 334 -19.94 34.51 -29.97
C LEU A 334 -20.91 33.93 -28.92
N ALA A 335 -22.22 33.95 -29.17
CA ALA A 335 -23.22 33.38 -28.28
C ALA A 335 -23.02 31.86 -28.10
N GLN A 336 -22.69 31.13 -29.16
CA GLN A 336 -22.37 29.70 -29.08
C GLN A 336 -21.13 29.43 -28.23
N LYS A 337 -20.03 30.19 -28.46
CA LYS A 337 -18.79 30.09 -27.66
C LYS A 337 -19.04 30.43 -26.19
N VAL A 338 -19.82 31.47 -25.90
CA VAL A 338 -20.20 31.83 -24.52
C VAL A 338 -20.98 30.70 -23.86
N ASN A 339 -21.92 30.07 -24.57
CA ASN A 339 -22.72 28.97 -24.03
C ASN A 339 -21.87 27.71 -23.77
N GLU A 340 -20.91 27.42 -24.66
CA GLU A 340 -19.92 26.36 -24.46
C GLU A 340 -19.05 26.62 -23.23
N TYR A 341 -18.52 27.84 -23.08
CA TYR A 341 -17.75 28.24 -21.90
C TYR A 341 -18.58 28.15 -20.62
N GLN A 342 -19.85 28.57 -20.62
CA GLN A 342 -20.73 28.41 -19.48
C GLN A 342 -20.98 26.94 -19.12
N SER A 343 -21.11 26.07 -20.11
CA SER A 343 -21.25 24.63 -19.89
C SER A 343 -19.99 24.03 -19.25
N ARG A 344 -18.81 24.37 -19.78
CA ARG A 344 -17.51 23.96 -19.22
C ARG A 344 -17.31 24.50 -17.81
N LEU A 345 -17.69 25.76 -17.57
CA LEU A 345 -17.63 26.39 -16.25
C LEU A 345 -18.51 25.64 -15.24
N ARG A 346 -19.79 25.36 -15.58
CA ARG A 346 -20.69 24.58 -14.71
C ARG A 346 -20.13 23.18 -14.43
N ALA A 347 -19.51 22.53 -15.41
CA ALA A 347 -18.87 21.23 -15.20
C ALA A 347 -17.65 21.32 -14.26
N ALA A 348 -16.82 22.35 -14.40
CA ALA A 348 -15.70 22.62 -13.52
C ALA A 348 -16.17 22.95 -12.09
N THR A 349 -17.20 23.78 -11.94
CA THR A 349 -17.81 24.09 -10.62
C THR A 349 -18.36 22.84 -9.94
N ARG A 350 -19.02 21.93 -10.68
CA ARG A 350 -19.45 20.63 -10.11
C ARG A 350 -18.29 19.78 -9.63
N LYS A 351 -17.19 19.71 -10.39
CA LYS A 351 -15.98 19.01 -9.97
C LYS A 351 -15.37 19.64 -8.71
N ILE A 352 -15.29 20.97 -8.66
CA ILE A 352 -14.82 21.70 -7.48
C ILE A 352 -15.70 21.39 -6.27
N MET A 353 -17.03 21.43 -6.41
CA MET A 353 -17.95 21.09 -5.33
C MET A 353 -17.77 19.64 -4.85
N ALA A 354 -17.57 18.68 -5.77
CA ALA A 354 -17.28 17.30 -5.42
C ALA A 354 -15.96 17.18 -4.63
N THR A 355 -14.87 17.79 -5.12
CA THR A 355 -13.58 17.76 -4.42
C THR A 355 -13.62 18.48 -3.08
N VAL A 356 -14.41 19.56 -2.95
CA VAL A 356 -14.63 20.25 -1.67
C VAL A 356 -15.41 19.35 -0.72
N SER A 357 -16.43 18.63 -1.20
CA SER A 357 -17.19 17.69 -0.36
C SER A 357 -16.35 16.49 0.08
N GLU A 358 -15.50 15.95 -0.78
CA GLU A 358 -14.52 14.91 -0.44
C GLU A 358 -13.53 15.43 0.61
N LEU A 359 -13.00 16.64 0.43
CA LEU A 359 -12.11 17.27 1.40
C LEU A 359 -12.80 17.48 2.75
N SER A 360 -14.05 17.94 2.77
CA SER A 360 -14.83 18.08 4.00
C SER A 360 -15.07 16.73 4.69
N MET A 361 -15.31 15.66 3.93
CA MET A 361 -15.40 14.31 4.48
C MET A 361 -14.07 13.88 5.11
N TYR A 362 -12.94 14.08 4.41
CA TYR A 362 -11.62 13.75 4.94
C TYR A 362 -11.26 14.55 6.19
N GLN A 363 -11.60 15.84 6.22
CA GLN A 363 -11.43 16.70 7.39
C GLN A 363 -12.26 16.17 8.57
N ALA A 364 -13.53 15.81 8.34
CA ALA A 364 -14.39 15.23 9.38
C ALA A 364 -13.83 13.90 9.90
N THR A 365 -13.35 13.01 9.02
CA THR A 365 -12.73 11.75 9.43
C THR A 365 -11.42 11.98 10.21
N SER A 366 -10.62 12.96 9.80
CA SER A 366 -9.37 13.32 10.49
C SER A 366 -9.64 13.85 11.89
N LEU A 367 -10.64 14.72 12.04
CA LEU A 367 -11.08 15.22 13.35
C LEU A 367 -11.59 14.09 14.24
N LYS A 368 -12.40 13.16 13.70
CA LYS A 368 -12.91 12.01 14.44
C LYS A 368 -11.78 11.09 14.92
N LEU A 369 -10.86 10.73 14.04
CA LEU A 369 -9.68 9.92 14.38
C LEU A 369 -8.76 10.64 15.37
N GLY A 370 -8.65 11.97 15.27
CA GLY A 370 -7.94 12.80 16.25
C GLY A 370 -8.56 12.71 17.64
N ALA A 371 -9.90 12.83 17.73
CA ALA A 371 -10.62 12.68 18.99
C ALA A 371 -10.50 11.26 19.58
N GLU A 372 -10.62 10.22 18.75
CA GLU A 372 -10.43 8.82 19.17
C GLU A 372 -9.00 8.58 19.70
N LYS A 373 -8.00 9.18 19.04
CA LYS A 373 -6.61 9.13 19.51
C LYS A 373 -6.42 9.82 20.86
N GLU A 374 -7.00 11.01 21.05
CA GLU A 374 -6.94 11.72 22.33
C GLU A 374 -7.65 10.93 23.43
N GLU A 375 -8.84 10.37 23.15
CA GLU A 375 -9.57 9.53 24.09
C GLU A 375 -8.75 8.30 24.49
N LEU A 376 -8.20 7.55 23.54
CA LEU A 376 -7.33 6.41 23.84
C LEU A 376 -6.06 6.84 24.59
N ALA A 377 -5.46 7.98 24.25
CA ALA A 377 -4.30 8.50 24.98
C ALA A 377 -4.65 8.84 26.43
N THR A 378 -5.83 9.43 26.69
CA THR A 378 -6.30 9.67 28.05
C THR A 378 -6.57 8.37 28.79
N GLN A 379 -7.18 7.37 28.15
CA GLN A 379 -7.41 6.04 28.75
C GLN A 379 -6.08 5.36 29.12
N VAL A 380 -5.07 5.42 28.24
CA VAL A 380 -3.73 4.89 28.52
C VAL A 380 -3.04 5.66 29.64
N SER A 381 -3.16 7.00 29.67
CA SER A 381 -2.59 7.82 30.74
C SER A 381 -3.22 7.51 32.09
N VAL A 382 -4.55 7.37 32.15
CA VAL A 382 -5.28 6.97 33.36
C VAL A 382 -4.91 5.55 33.78
N ALA A 383 -4.80 4.62 32.83
CA ALA A 383 -4.38 3.25 33.09
C ALA A 383 -2.95 3.18 33.64
N ALA A 384 -2.04 4.00 33.12
CA ALA A 384 -0.68 4.11 33.62
C ALA A 384 -0.63 4.67 35.06
N GLN A 385 -1.41 5.73 35.35
CA GLN A 385 -1.52 6.29 36.71
C GLN A 385 -2.10 5.27 37.70
N ARG A 386 -3.12 4.51 37.30
CA ARG A 386 -3.71 3.43 38.12
C ARG A 386 -2.70 2.32 38.38
N ALA A 387 -1.96 1.91 37.35
CA ALA A 387 -0.90 0.90 37.47
C ALA A 387 0.21 1.36 38.42
N GLU A 388 0.63 2.63 38.34
CA GLU A 388 1.63 3.23 39.23
C GLU A 388 1.13 3.29 40.69
N ALA A 389 -0.18 3.51 40.89
CA ALA A 389 -0.83 3.44 42.20
C ALA A 389 -1.08 1.98 42.69
N GLY A 390 -0.65 0.96 41.95
CA GLY A 390 -0.81 -0.45 42.31
C GLY A 390 -2.24 -0.99 42.15
N LEU A 391 -3.10 -0.26 41.44
CA LEU A 391 -4.47 -0.67 41.11
C LEU A 391 -4.52 -1.28 39.70
N PRO A 392 -5.52 -2.12 39.39
CA PRO A 392 -5.69 -2.67 38.04
C PRO A 392 -5.77 -1.56 36.96
N PRO A 393 -5.02 -1.70 35.85
CA PRO A 393 -4.91 -0.64 34.84
C PRO A 393 -6.22 -0.31 34.13
N THR A 394 -7.10 -1.30 33.92
CA THR A 394 -8.41 -1.14 33.28
C THR A 394 -9.49 -1.87 34.09
N GLU A 395 -10.76 -1.46 33.95
CA GLU A 395 -11.88 -2.13 34.61
C GLU A 395 -12.04 -3.59 34.14
N GLU A 396 -11.64 -3.89 32.90
CA GLU A 396 -11.61 -5.26 32.39
C GLU A 396 -10.53 -6.10 33.09
N ALA A 397 -9.34 -5.53 33.27
CA ALA A 397 -8.26 -6.18 34.04
C ALA A 397 -8.67 -6.40 35.51
N GLU A 398 -9.44 -5.49 36.10
CA GLU A 398 -10.01 -5.66 37.44
C GLU A 398 -11.00 -6.84 37.47
N ARG A 399 -11.90 -6.94 36.49
CA ARG A 399 -12.87 -8.05 36.40
C ARG A 399 -12.18 -9.38 36.18
N GLU A 400 -11.13 -9.44 35.35
CA GLU A 400 -10.32 -10.64 35.13
C GLU A 400 -9.56 -11.03 36.41
N TRP A 401 -9.00 -10.06 37.12
CA TRP A 401 -8.34 -10.30 38.40
C TRP A 401 -9.29 -10.87 39.46
N VAL A 402 -10.49 -10.28 39.59
CA VAL A 402 -11.53 -10.80 40.49
C VAL A 402 -11.97 -12.21 40.09
N ARG A 403 -12.04 -12.51 38.79
CA ARG A 403 -12.35 -13.85 38.30
C ARG A 403 -11.27 -14.86 38.69
N LEU A 404 -9.99 -14.53 38.49
CA LEU A 404 -8.87 -15.40 38.87
C LEU A 404 -8.82 -15.66 40.37
N LEU A 405 -9.07 -14.64 41.20
CA LEU A 405 -9.15 -14.79 42.66
C LEU A 405 -10.30 -15.72 43.08
N ARG A 406 -11.46 -15.63 42.41
CA ARG A 406 -12.59 -16.54 42.67
C ARG A 406 -12.23 -17.97 42.27
N GLU A 407 -11.62 -18.16 41.11
CA GLU A 407 -11.17 -19.48 40.64
C GLU A 407 -10.15 -20.07 41.63
N GLU A 408 -9.18 -19.29 42.10
CA GLU A 408 -8.20 -19.75 43.09
C GLU A 408 -8.85 -20.10 44.45
N ALA A 409 -9.81 -19.30 44.92
CA ALA A 409 -10.56 -19.60 46.13
C ALA A 409 -11.34 -20.92 46.01
N THR A 410 -12.03 -21.14 44.89
CA THR A 410 -12.74 -22.41 44.64
C THR A 410 -11.80 -23.61 44.59
N VAL A 411 -10.59 -23.45 44.03
CA VAL A 411 -9.58 -24.52 44.01
C VAL A 411 -9.09 -24.84 45.42
N ARG A 412 -8.87 -23.82 46.26
CA ARG A 412 -8.49 -24.04 47.67
C ARG A 412 -9.60 -24.71 48.48
N GLU A 413 -10.85 -24.30 48.32
CA GLU A 413 -12.00 -24.95 48.98
C GLU A 413 -12.13 -26.42 48.55
N LEU A 414 -11.95 -26.72 47.26
CA LEU A 414 -11.96 -28.11 46.78
C LEU A 414 -10.77 -28.93 47.32
N ALA A 415 -9.62 -28.31 47.55
CA ALA A 415 -8.47 -28.96 48.16
C ALA A 415 -8.71 -29.25 49.65
N THR A 416 -9.27 -28.31 50.41
CA THR A 416 -9.62 -28.53 51.82
C THR A 416 -10.72 -29.58 51.97
N MET A 417 -11.73 -29.56 51.10
CA MET A 417 -12.78 -30.60 51.08
C MET A 417 -12.20 -31.99 50.77
N ARG A 418 -11.21 -32.09 49.89
CA ARG A 418 -10.51 -33.37 49.62
C ARG A 418 -9.67 -33.83 50.81
N GLU A 419 -9.01 -32.92 51.51
CA GLU A 419 -8.27 -33.25 52.74
C GLU A 419 -9.21 -33.69 53.87
N GLU A 420 -10.37 -33.02 54.01
CA GLU A 420 -11.43 -33.41 54.96
C GLU A 420 -12.09 -34.74 54.59
N GLU A 421 -12.33 -35.02 53.31
CA GLU A 421 -12.81 -36.32 52.82
C GLU A 421 -11.79 -37.44 53.06
N MET A 422 -10.49 -37.18 52.85
CA MET A 422 -9.43 -38.15 53.17
C MET A 422 -9.31 -38.37 54.68
N ALA A 423 -9.42 -37.32 55.50
CA ALA A 423 -9.41 -37.42 56.95
C ALA A 423 -10.67 -38.12 57.51
N ALA A 424 -11.83 -37.90 56.89
CA ALA A 424 -13.07 -38.59 57.22
C ALA A 424 -13.05 -40.06 56.77
N ALA A 425 -12.41 -40.38 55.64
CA ALA A 425 -12.23 -41.76 55.19
C ALA A 425 -11.33 -42.57 56.14
N ASP A 426 -10.30 -41.96 56.74
CA ASP A 426 -9.47 -42.59 57.78
C ASP A 426 -10.21 -42.73 59.13
N ALA A 427 -11.15 -41.83 59.44
CA ALA A 427 -11.94 -41.89 60.68
C ALA A 427 -13.18 -42.81 60.62
N ASN A 428 -13.73 -43.10 59.42
CA ASN A 428 -14.98 -43.86 59.24
C ASN A 428 -14.81 -45.33 58.82
N ALA A 429 -13.68 -45.96 59.11
CA ALA A 429 -13.46 -47.39 58.83
C ALA A 429 -14.40 -48.38 59.59
N LEU A 430 -15.38 -47.90 60.37
CA LEU A 430 -16.20 -48.73 61.27
C LEU A 430 -17.71 -48.39 61.32
N VAL A 431 -18.33 -47.92 60.22
CA VAL A 431 -19.80 -47.79 60.17
C VAL A 431 -20.41 -48.68 59.09
N ALA A 432 -21.11 -49.73 59.52
CA ALA A 432 -21.84 -50.65 58.67
C ALA A 432 -23.09 -49.97 58.08
N SER A 433 -23.15 -49.88 56.75
CA SER A 433 -24.31 -49.38 56.00
C SER A 433 -25.46 -50.39 56.04
N ALA A 434 -26.68 -49.90 56.33
CA ALA A 434 -27.91 -50.70 56.33
C ALA A 434 -28.56 -50.86 54.94
N ALA A 435 -27.84 -50.54 53.86
CA ALA A 435 -28.35 -50.68 52.50
C ALA A 435 -28.15 -52.11 51.96
N GLU A 436 -29.20 -52.71 51.38
CA GLU A 436 -29.12 -54.02 50.74
C GLU A 436 -28.03 -54.02 49.63
N PRO A 437 -27.05 -54.93 49.68
CA PRO A 437 -25.95 -54.96 48.73
C PRO A 437 -26.46 -55.32 47.33
N ARG A 438 -26.18 -54.46 46.35
CA ARG A 438 -26.58 -54.68 44.96
C ARG A 438 -25.80 -55.86 44.36
N PRO A 439 -26.46 -56.76 43.59
CA PRO A 439 -25.76 -57.83 42.87
C PRO A 439 -24.72 -57.23 41.91
N ASN A 440 -23.45 -57.57 42.12
CA ASN A 440 -22.31 -57.04 41.36
C ASN A 440 -21.83 -57.97 40.24
N ALA A 441 -22.46 -59.13 40.08
CA ALA A 441 -22.14 -60.12 39.05
C ALA A 441 -23.42 -60.77 38.50
N TYR A 442 -23.34 -61.28 37.26
CA TYR A 442 -24.35 -62.19 36.69
C TYR A 442 -23.74 -63.55 36.40
N ILE A 443 -24.58 -64.58 36.31
CA ILE A 443 -24.16 -65.96 36.03
C ILE A 443 -24.66 -66.31 34.61
N PRO A 444 -23.78 -66.38 33.61
CA PRO A 444 -24.14 -66.86 32.27
C PRO A 444 -24.41 -68.37 32.29
N GLU A 445 -25.47 -68.82 31.61
CA GLU A 445 -25.97 -70.22 31.61
C GLU A 445 -24.95 -71.26 31.10
N ASP A 446 -23.96 -70.85 30.29
CA ASP A 446 -22.99 -71.75 29.66
C ASP A 446 -21.77 -72.11 30.51
N ILE A 447 -21.42 -71.31 31.53
CA ILE A 447 -20.13 -71.44 32.26
C ILE A 447 -20.32 -71.55 33.78
N GLY A 448 -21.48 -71.16 34.34
CA GLY A 448 -21.79 -71.35 35.76
C GLY A 448 -20.89 -70.59 36.75
N ILE A 449 -19.99 -69.73 36.27
CA ILE A 449 -19.07 -68.91 37.09
C ILE A 449 -19.54 -67.44 37.06
N PRO A 450 -19.75 -66.79 38.22
CA PRO A 450 -20.17 -65.39 38.29
C PRO A 450 -19.16 -64.43 37.63
N LYS A 451 -19.62 -63.55 36.73
CA LYS A 451 -18.80 -62.50 36.10
C LYS A 451 -19.24 -61.10 36.57
N PRO A 452 -18.30 -60.21 36.96
CA PRO A 452 -18.63 -58.86 37.41
C PRO A 452 -19.16 -57.99 36.27
N TYR A 453 -20.09 -57.08 36.58
CA TYR A 453 -20.53 -56.06 35.62
C TYR A 453 -19.37 -55.07 35.35
N GLY A 454 -19.01 -54.86 34.08
CA GLY A 454 -17.94 -53.92 33.69
C GLY A 454 -18.31 -52.45 33.92
N ALA A 455 -17.61 -51.53 33.25
CA ALA A 455 -17.81 -50.07 33.41
C ALA A 455 -19.26 -49.60 33.15
N PHE A 456 -20.09 -50.40 32.48
CA PHE A 456 -21.50 -50.15 32.20
C PHE A 456 -22.40 -51.14 32.97
N SER A 457 -22.49 -50.99 34.28
CA SER A 457 -23.35 -51.86 35.11
C SER A 457 -24.85 -51.58 34.85
N PRO A 458 -25.71 -52.63 34.81
CA PRO A 458 -27.15 -52.42 34.65
C PRO A 458 -27.73 -51.65 35.84
N PHE A 459 -28.25 -50.46 35.56
CA PHE A 459 -28.92 -49.63 36.56
C PHE A 459 -30.35 -50.14 36.77
N LYS A 460 -30.68 -50.62 37.99
CA LYS A 460 -32.08 -50.86 38.38
C LYS A 460 -32.79 -49.51 38.47
N PRO A 461 -33.81 -49.22 37.64
CA PRO A 461 -34.55 -47.97 37.75
C PRO A 461 -35.18 -47.88 39.14
N SER A 462 -34.91 -46.81 39.87
CA SER A 462 -35.63 -46.48 41.09
C SER A 462 -37.10 -46.22 40.75
N GLU A 463 -38.03 -46.68 41.59
CA GLU A 463 -39.44 -46.30 41.46
C GLU A 463 -39.56 -44.76 41.48
N ALA A 464 -40.35 -44.23 40.56
CA ALA A 464 -40.50 -42.79 40.37
C ALA A 464 -41.07 -42.15 41.63
N GLY A 465 -40.24 -41.43 42.38
CA GLY A 465 -40.68 -40.61 43.51
C GLY A 465 -41.58 -39.47 43.04
N SER A 466 -42.55 -39.07 43.87
CA SER A 466 -43.59 -38.08 43.54
C SER A 466 -43.09 -36.65 43.22
N THR A 467 -41.78 -36.42 43.30
CA THR A 467 -41.11 -35.12 43.16
C THR A 467 -40.24 -35.00 41.91
N MET A 468 -40.46 -35.81 40.87
CA MET A 468 -39.84 -35.52 39.57
C MET A 468 -40.51 -34.34 38.87
N ARG A 469 -39.79 -33.21 38.79
CA ARG A 469 -40.14 -32.08 37.93
C ARG A 469 -40.03 -32.51 36.47
N HIS A 470 -41.15 -32.59 35.77
CA HIS A 470 -41.19 -32.78 34.32
C HIS A 470 -40.49 -31.61 33.62
N VAL A 471 -39.31 -31.85 33.04
CA VAL A 471 -38.59 -30.84 32.24
C VAL A 471 -39.32 -30.66 30.91
N ARG A 472 -40.05 -29.55 30.76
CA ARG A 472 -40.59 -29.10 29.46
C ARG A 472 -39.43 -28.70 28.55
N LYS A 473 -39.33 -29.30 27.36
CA LYS A 473 -38.40 -28.85 26.33
C LYS A 473 -38.76 -27.42 25.89
N PRO A 474 -37.81 -26.48 25.79
CA PRO A 474 -38.09 -25.10 25.36
C PRO A 474 -38.49 -25.08 23.88
N GLN A 475 -39.53 -24.28 23.55
CA GLN A 475 -39.93 -24.02 22.17
C GLN A 475 -38.96 -23.01 21.52
N PRO A 476 -38.42 -23.29 20.32
CA PRO A 476 -37.59 -22.33 19.60
C PRO A 476 -38.46 -21.14 19.13
N LYS A 477 -37.94 -19.92 19.34
CA LYS A 477 -38.58 -18.68 18.84
C LYS A 477 -38.43 -18.58 17.34
N GLU A 478 -39.51 -18.26 16.64
CA GLU A 478 -39.47 -17.94 15.20
C GLU A 478 -38.66 -16.66 14.96
N ILE A 479 -37.75 -16.72 13.98
CA ILE A 479 -36.97 -15.59 13.51
C ILE A 479 -37.86 -14.83 12.52
N VAL A 480 -38.22 -13.59 12.86
CA VAL A 480 -38.85 -12.66 11.92
C VAL A 480 -37.73 -12.07 11.05
N ILE A 481 -37.82 -12.30 9.73
CA ILE A 481 -36.96 -11.66 8.71
C ILE A 481 -37.40 -10.22 8.52
#